data_AF-A0A939S220-F1
#
_entry.id   AF-A0A939S220-F1
#
_cell.length_a   1.000
_cell.length_b   1.000
_cell.length_c   1.000
_cell.angle_alpha   90.00
_cell.angle_beta   90.00
_cell.angle_gamma   90.00
#
_symmetry.space_group_name_H-M   'P 1'
#
loop_
_entity.id
_entity.type
_entity.pdbx_description
1 polymer ?
#
loop_
_entity_poly.entity_id
_entity_poly.type
_entity_poly.pdbx_seq_one_letter_code
_entity_poly.pdbx_strand_id
1 'polypeptide(L)'
;MIDVRDQVYDPTGETFKDITVAYGTGAENIEKPNWRSDLVIGPSEYRAAGLHKPTIFRLDLMNRKRLPWCEKYFVPNDYVRGQNIICGTLSDAQRSAALSCFVAQNLKFPLP
;
A
#
# COMPACT_ATOMS: atom_id res chain seq x y z
N MET A 1 -4.60 -1.99 3.61
CA MET A 1 -4.91 -1.53 4.97
C MET A 1 -3.65 -0.90 5.52
N ILE A 2 -3.72 0.38 5.85
CA ILE A 2 -2.58 1.19 6.29
C ILE A 2 -2.72 1.28 7.82
N ASP A 3 -1.73 0.80 8.56
CA ASP A 3 -1.62 1.14 9.99
C ASP A 3 -1.27 2.62 10.04
N VAL A 4 -2.23 3.44 10.49
CA VAL A 4 -2.11 4.89 10.61
C VAL A 4 -2.01 5.18 12.10
N ARG A 5 -0.86 5.68 12.54
CA ARG A 5 -0.67 6.13 13.92
C ARG A 5 -0.51 7.63 13.94
N ASP A 6 -1.17 8.30 14.88
CA ASP A 6 -0.96 9.73 15.05
C ASP A 6 0.48 9.96 15.55
N GLN A 7 1.21 10.86 14.88
CA GLN A 7 2.50 11.31 15.34
C GLN A 7 2.51 12.84 15.48
N VAL A 8 2.85 13.23 16.70
CA VAL A 8 3.24 14.54 17.25
C VAL A 8 3.31 15.73 16.26
N TYR A 9 2.65 16.80 16.72
CA TYR A 9 2.70 18.19 16.29
C TYR A 9 4.10 18.66 15.85
N ASP A 10 4.19 19.19 14.63
CA ASP A 10 5.28 20.12 14.25
C ASP A 10 5.13 21.43 15.07
N PRO A 11 6.21 22.09 15.52
CA PRO A 11 6.17 23.48 15.98
C PRO A 11 5.39 24.47 15.07
N THR A 12 5.19 24.17 13.79
CA THR A 12 4.33 24.95 12.88
C THR A 12 2.83 24.69 13.02
N GLY A 13 2.43 23.68 13.80
CA GLY A 13 1.04 23.24 13.97
C GLY A 13 0.58 22.15 13.00
N GLU A 14 1.47 21.62 12.16
CA GLU A 14 1.14 20.57 11.21
C GLU A 14 0.99 19.20 11.91
N THR A 15 -0.02 18.44 11.47
CA THR A 15 -0.30 17.09 11.96
C THR A 15 0.30 16.06 11.02
N PHE A 16 1.18 15.23 11.55
CA PHE A 16 1.75 14.09 10.85
C PHE A 16 1.12 12.79 11.35
N LYS A 17 1.11 11.76 10.51
CA LYS A 17 0.74 10.40 10.87
C LYS A 17 1.79 9.44 10.36
N ASP A 18 2.10 8.40 11.10
CA ASP A 18 2.93 7.32 10.58
C ASP A 18 2.05 6.35 9.82
N ILE A 19 2.38 6.11 8.55
CA ILE A 19 1.72 5.11 7.72
C ILE A 19 2.65 3.94 7.44
N THR A 20 2.15 2.73 7.64
CA THR A 20 2.86 1.52 7.19
C THR A 20 2.50 1.23 5.73
N VAL A 21 3.53 1.17 4.89
CA VAL A 21 3.42 0.86 3.46
C VAL A 21 4.26 -0.35 3.08
N ALA A 22 3.86 -1.03 2.02
CA ALA A 22 4.64 -2.06 1.35
C ALA A 22 4.83 -1.64 -0.12
N TYR A 23 6.06 -1.74 -0.62
CA TYR A 23 6.34 -1.45 -2.02
C TYR A 23 5.98 -2.64 -2.90
N GLY A 24 5.31 -2.34 -4.02
CA GLY A 24 5.02 -3.31 -5.06
C GLY A 24 6.14 -3.34 -6.10
N THR A 25 6.59 -4.54 -6.47
CA THR A 25 7.50 -4.75 -7.60
C THR A 25 6.70 -5.21 -8.80
N GLY A 26 6.62 -4.37 -9.85
CA GLY A 26 5.89 -4.69 -11.07
C GLY A 26 6.74 -5.52 -12.05
N ALA A 27 6.23 -6.66 -12.50
CA ALA A 27 6.89 -7.52 -13.48
C ALA A 27 5.86 -8.16 -14.43
N GLU A 28 6.22 -8.37 -15.69
CA GLU A 28 5.36 -9.11 -16.63
C GLU A 28 5.20 -10.58 -16.21
N ASN A 29 6.28 -11.15 -15.66
CA ASN A 29 6.29 -12.46 -15.02
C ASN A 29 6.61 -12.29 -13.54
N ILE A 30 5.64 -12.55 -12.67
CA ILE A 30 5.85 -12.49 -11.22
C ILE A 30 6.61 -13.76 -10.80
N GLU A 31 7.91 -13.63 -10.58
CA GLU A 31 8.75 -14.75 -10.17
C GLU A 31 8.42 -15.18 -8.73
N LYS A 32 7.95 -16.43 -8.60
CA LYS A 32 7.79 -17.21 -7.35
C LYS A 32 7.27 -16.39 -6.15
N PRO A 33 5.98 -15.97 -6.17
CA PRO A 33 5.37 -15.34 -5.01
C PRO A 33 5.36 -16.29 -3.81
N ASN A 34 5.67 -15.77 -2.63
CA ASN A 34 5.37 -16.43 -1.38
C ASN A 34 3.92 -16.13 -1.01
N TRP A 35 2.99 -17.01 -1.40
CA TRP A 35 1.55 -16.83 -1.16
C TRP A 35 1.15 -16.63 0.31
N ARG A 36 2.04 -16.95 1.25
CA ARG A 36 1.82 -16.70 2.68
C ARG A 36 2.02 -15.23 3.06
N SER A 37 2.94 -14.53 2.40
CA SER A 37 3.36 -13.16 2.75
C SER A 37 3.16 -12.13 1.65
N ASP A 38 2.86 -12.57 0.44
CA ASP A 38 2.86 -11.70 -0.73
C ASP A 38 1.44 -11.52 -1.26
N LEU A 39 1.07 -10.25 -1.47
CA LEU A 39 -0.15 -9.92 -2.21
C LEU A 39 0.22 -9.78 -3.69
N VAL A 40 -0.36 -10.63 -4.51
CA VAL A 40 -0.19 -10.59 -5.96
C VAL A 40 -1.41 -9.93 -6.58
N ILE A 41 -1.18 -8.88 -7.36
CA ILE A 41 -2.21 -8.26 -8.21
C ILE A 41 -1.93 -8.68 -9.65
N GLY A 42 -2.82 -9.51 -10.20
CA GLY A 42 -2.61 -10.23 -11.45
C GLY A 42 -2.93 -9.44 -12.73
N PRO A 43 -2.66 -10.05 -13.91
CA PRO A 43 -2.90 -9.46 -15.23
C PRO A 43 -4.32 -8.94 -15.49
N SER A 44 -5.34 -9.58 -14.91
CA SER A 44 -6.74 -9.21 -15.13
C SER A 44 -7.22 -8.04 -14.25
N GLU A 45 -6.45 -7.62 -13.25
CA GLU A 45 -6.95 -6.72 -12.19
C GLU A 45 -6.01 -5.53 -11.89
N TYR A 46 -4.76 -5.54 -12.35
CA TYR A 46 -3.77 -4.52 -11.99
C TYR A 46 -4.17 -3.10 -12.40
N ARG A 47 -4.85 -2.92 -13.55
CA ARG A 47 -5.32 -1.60 -13.99
C ARG A 47 -6.39 -1.03 -13.06
N ALA A 48 -7.31 -1.87 -12.57
CA ALA A 48 -8.35 -1.45 -11.63
C ALA A 48 -7.75 -1.03 -10.27
N ALA A 49 -6.64 -1.66 -9.87
CA ALA A 49 -5.84 -1.27 -8.71
C ALA A 49 -4.96 -0.03 -8.94
N GLY A 50 -5.02 0.61 -10.12
CA GLY A 50 -4.24 1.81 -10.44
C GLY A 50 -2.76 1.52 -10.76
N LEU A 51 -2.43 0.28 -11.12
CA LEU A 51 -1.07 -0.13 -11.41
C LEU A 51 -0.79 -0.10 -12.91
N HIS A 52 0.47 0.10 -13.28
CA HIS A 52 0.91 0.08 -14.68
C HIS A 52 1.06 -1.34 -15.25
N LYS A 53 1.34 -2.33 -14.38
CA LYS A 53 1.58 -3.73 -14.74
C LYS A 53 1.25 -4.66 -13.56
N PRO A 54 1.14 -5.99 -13.76
CA PRO A 54 1.03 -6.95 -12.67
C PRO A 54 2.12 -6.73 -11.64
N THR A 55 1.76 -6.81 -10.37
CA THR A 55 2.62 -6.35 -9.27
C THR A 55 2.51 -7.27 -8.08
N ILE A 56 3.65 -7.58 -7.47
CA ILE A 56 3.74 -8.29 -6.20
C ILE A 56 4.10 -7.31 -5.08
N PHE A 57 3.30 -7.30 -4.02
CA PHE A 57 3.57 -6.54 -2.80
C PHE A 57 4.05 -7.52 -1.74
N ARG A 58 5.30 -7.35 -1.31
CA ARG A 58 5.89 -8.15 -0.22
C ARG A 58 5.43 -7.56 1.11
N LEU A 59 4.52 -8.25 1.80
CA LEU A 59 3.88 -7.76 3.02
C LEU A 59 4.59 -8.20 4.30
N ASP A 60 5.76 -8.84 4.17
CA ASP A 60 6.57 -9.28 5.31
C ASP A 60 7.18 -8.11 6.09
N LEU A 61 7.57 -8.41 7.33
CA LEU A 61 8.15 -7.44 8.26
C LEU A 61 9.37 -6.69 7.68
N MET A 62 10.20 -7.36 6.88
CA MET A 62 11.47 -6.79 6.37
C MET A 62 11.25 -5.84 5.20
N ASN A 63 10.19 -6.04 4.40
CA ASN A 63 9.90 -5.25 3.20
C ASN A 63 8.92 -4.09 3.44
N ARG A 64 8.39 -3.94 4.66
CA ARG A 64 7.53 -2.81 5.03
C ARG A 64 8.36 -1.59 5.41
N LYS A 65 7.81 -0.41 5.13
CA LYS A 65 8.36 0.87 5.56
C LYS A 65 7.31 1.63 6.35
N ARG A 66 7.78 2.40 7.34
CA ARG A 66 6.99 3.46 7.95
C ARG A 66 7.36 4.77 7.27
N LEU A 67 6.36 5.48 6.76
CA LEU A 67 6.53 6.77 6.15
C LEU A 67 5.71 7.80 6.92
N PRO A 68 6.24 9.02 7.14
CA PRO A 68 5.42 10.12 7.62
C PRO A 68 4.38 10.48 6.54
N TRP A 69 3.16 10.73 6.99
CA TRP A 69 2.02 11.15 6.21
C TRP A 69 1.56 12.51 6.72
N CYS A 70 1.45 13.48 5.82
CA CYS A 70 0.81 14.75 6.09
C CYS A 70 0.03 15.16 4.85
N GLU A 71 -1.26 15.45 5.04
CA GLU A 71 -2.22 15.73 3.97
C GLU A 71 -1.78 16.91 3.08
N LYS A 72 -1.09 17.90 3.67
CA LYS A 72 -0.63 19.10 2.97
C LYS A 72 0.42 18.83 1.88
N TYR A 73 1.17 17.73 1.98
CA TYR A 73 2.17 17.34 0.98
C TYR A 73 1.60 16.45 -0.13
N PHE A 74 0.30 16.15 -0.11
CA PHE A 74 -0.33 15.42 -1.19
C PHE A 74 -0.61 16.31 -2.39
N VAL A 75 -0.45 15.68 -3.55
CA VAL A 75 -0.81 16.28 -4.83
C VAL A 75 -2.34 16.45 -4.87
N PRO A 76 -2.87 17.66 -5.17
CA PRO A 76 -4.30 17.88 -5.24
C PRO A 76 -4.98 16.95 -6.24
N ASN A 77 -6.21 16.51 -5.94
CA ASN A 77 -6.99 15.65 -6.83
C ASN A 77 -7.14 16.21 -8.25
N ASP A 78 -7.25 17.54 -8.38
CA ASP A 78 -7.38 18.20 -9.68
C ASP A 78 -6.10 18.13 -10.50
N TYR A 79 -4.93 18.17 -9.86
CA TYR A 79 -3.66 17.93 -10.54
C TYR A 79 -3.58 16.48 -11.03
N VAL A 80 -3.94 15.51 -10.18
CA VAL A 80 -3.94 14.07 -10.54
C VAL A 80 -4.83 13.82 -11.76
N ARG A 81 -6.04 14.39 -11.76
CA ARG A 81 -6.99 14.33 -12.89
C ARG A 81 -6.41 14.98 -14.15
N GLY A 82 -5.81 16.17 -14.02
CA GLY A 82 -5.24 16.90 -15.14
C GLY A 82 -4.00 16.23 -15.76
N GLN A 83 -3.29 15.40 -15.01
CA GLN A 83 -2.09 14.68 -15.47
C GLN A 83 -2.39 13.27 -16.01
N ASN A 84 -3.66 12.87 -16.15
CA ASN A 84 -4.05 11.50 -16.53
C ASN A 84 -3.41 10.41 -15.65
N ILE A 85 -3.14 10.72 -14.38
CA ILE A 85 -2.60 9.74 -13.44
C ILE A 85 -3.74 8.79 -13.05
N ILE A 86 -3.55 7.49 -13.34
CA ILE A 86 -4.52 6.47 -12.94
C ILE A 86 -4.33 6.19 -11.45
N CYS A 87 -5.25 6.70 -10.64
CA CYS A 87 -5.38 6.30 -9.25
C CYS A 87 -6.40 5.17 -9.14
N GLY A 88 -6.03 4.09 -8.47
CA GLY A 88 -6.92 2.98 -8.17
C GLY A 88 -6.92 2.67 -6.68
N THR A 89 -7.81 1.78 -6.29
CA THR A 89 -7.86 1.26 -4.93
C THR A 89 -7.99 -0.25 -4.99
N LEU A 90 -7.53 -0.93 -3.93
CA LEU A 90 -7.73 -2.36 -3.83
C LEU A 90 -9.23 -2.68 -3.76
N SER A 91 -9.68 -3.71 -4.47
CA SER A 91 -11.02 -4.27 -4.31
C SER A 91 -11.16 -4.95 -2.94
N ASP A 92 -12.40 -5.26 -2.52
CA ASP A 92 -12.63 -5.95 -1.26
C ASP A 92 -11.99 -7.35 -1.21
N ALA A 93 -11.96 -8.05 -2.35
CA ALA A 93 -11.27 -9.33 -2.50
C ALA A 93 -9.76 -9.17 -2.29
N GLN A 94 -9.14 -8.16 -2.90
CA GLN A 94 -7.71 -7.88 -2.76
C GLN A 94 -7.35 -7.41 -1.34
N ARG A 95 -8.22 -6.61 -0.70
CA ARG A 95 -8.07 -6.23 0.71
C ARG A 95 -8.13 -7.46 1.61
N SER A 96 -9.07 -8.36 1.36
CA SER A 96 -9.21 -9.62 2.09
C SER A 96 -7.98 -10.51 1.91
N ALA A 97 -7.46 -10.63 0.68
CA ALA A 97 -6.22 -11.36 0.42
C ALA A 97 -5.02 -10.76 1.18
N ALA A 98 -4.89 -9.43 1.18
CA ALA A 98 -3.85 -8.75 1.96
C ALA A 98 -3.96 -9.04 3.46
N LEU A 99 -5.18 -9.04 4.01
CA LEU A 99 -5.46 -9.41 5.39
C LEU A 99 -5.06 -10.86 5.70
N SER A 100 -5.39 -11.79 4.81
CA SER A 100 -4.98 -13.19 4.93
C SER A 100 -3.47 -13.35 4.98
N CYS A 101 -2.70 -12.58 4.19
CA CYS A 101 -1.24 -12.58 4.27
C CYS A 101 -0.73 -12.14 5.65
N PHE A 102 -1.37 -11.14 6.27
CA PHE A 102 -0.99 -10.70 7.62
C PHE A 102 -1.31 -11.75 8.68
N VAL A 103 -2.50 -12.34 8.62
CA VAL A 103 -2.93 -13.41 9.53
C VAL A 103 -2.00 -14.62 9.41
N ALA A 104 -1.65 -15.02 8.18
CA ALA A 104 -0.75 -16.14 7.94
C ALA A 104 0.66 -15.88 8.49
N GLN A 105 1.07 -14.62 8.62
CA GLN A 105 2.33 -14.23 9.26
C GLN A 105 2.23 -14.02 10.77
N ASN A 106 1.07 -14.32 11.37
CA ASN A 106 0.76 -14.09 12.78
C ASN A 106 0.95 -12.61 13.20
N LEU A 107 0.68 -11.69 12.28
CA LEU A 107 0.80 -10.26 12.51
C LEU A 107 -0.51 -9.72 13.10
N LYS A 108 -0.39 -9.00 14.23
CA LYS A 108 -1.51 -8.33 14.90
C LYS A 108 -1.48 -6.84 14.58
N PHE A 109 -2.66 -6.23 14.44
CA PHE A 109 -2.82 -4.80 14.21
C PHE A 109 -3.14 -4.05 15.51
N PRO A 110 -2.62 -2.83 15.74
CA PRO A 110 -1.65 -2.15 14.88
C PRO A 110 -0.30 -2.89 14.89
N LEU A 111 0.39 -2.91 13.75
CA LEU A 111 1.58 -3.74 13.56
C LEU A 111 2.70 -3.25 14.47
N PRO A 112 3.35 -4.09 15.29
CA PRO A 112 4.37 -3.64 16.24
C PRO A 112 5.40 -2.69 15.61
#